data_AF-A0A9P7Z0D5-F1
#
_entry.id   AF-A0A9P7Z0D5-F1
#
_cell.length_a   1.000
_cell.length_b   1.000
_cell.length_c   1.000
_cell.angle_alpha   90.00
_cell.angle_beta   90.00
_cell.angle_gamma   90.00
#
_symmetry.space_group_name_H-M   'P 1'
#
loop_
_entity.id
_entity.type
_entity.pdbx_description
1 polymer ?
#
loop_
_entity_poly.entity_id
_entity_poly.type
_entity_poly.pdbx_seq_one_letter_code
_entity_poly.pdbx_strand_id
1 'polypeptide(L)' 'VTVTRRLGIRYLWVDAICIVQDDFVHTSIHANDMSAIYSNATVTIAATNS' A
#
# COMPACT_ATOMS: atom_id res chain seq x y z
N VAL A 1 8.83 0.87 11.61
CA VAL A 1 9.11 0.61 10.18
C VAL A 1 10.58 0.23 10.01
N THR A 2 10.90 -1.06 9.87
CA THR A 2 12.29 -1.55 9.87
C THR A 2 12.84 -1.77 8.46
N VAL A 3 12.05 -2.38 7.56
CA VAL A 3 12.48 -2.73 6.19
C VAL A 3 12.77 -1.47 5.37
N THR A 4 11.85 -0.51 5.30
CA THR A 4 12.07 0.72 4.50
C THR A 4 13.25 1.56 5.01
N ARG A 5 13.47 1.59 6.34
CA ARG A 5 14.62 2.30 6.93
C ARG A 5 15.94 1.66 6.53
N ARG A 6 16.03 0.33 6.47
CA ARG A 6 17.22 -0.39 5.98
C ARG A 6 17.46 -0.15 4.48
N LEU A 7 16.39 0.09 3.72
CA LEU A 7 16.46 0.43 2.29
C LEU A 7 16.68 1.93 2.03
N GLY A 8 16.75 2.78 3.06
CA GLY A 8 16.90 4.24 2.90
C GLY A 8 15.65 4.94 2.34
N ILE A 9 14.49 4.28 2.34
CA ILE A 9 13.24 4.81 1.80
C ILE A 9 12.49 5.54 2.92
N ARG A 10 12.30 6.86 2.74
CA ARG A 10 11.66 7.74 3.73
C ARG A 10 10.13 7.61 3.76
N TYR A 11 9.51 7.37 2.60
CA TYR A 11 8.06 7.36 2.45
C TYR A 11 7.54 5.92 2.41
N LEU A 12 6.47 5.67 3.16
CA LEU A 12 5.79 4.39 3.22
C LEU A 12 4.30 4.64 3.00
N TRP A 13 3.72 3.90 2.06
CA TRP A 13 2.28 3.82 1.86
C TRP A 13 1.75 2.52 2.47
N VAL A 14 0.62 2.57 3.18
CA VAL A 14 0.00 1.42 3.86
C VAL A 14 -1.49 1.41 3.52
N ASP A 15 -1.95 0.38 2.83
CA ASP A 15 -3.35 0.21 2.40
C ASP A 15 -4.35 0.33 3.56
N ALA A 16 -4.08 -0.32 4.69
CA ALA A 16 -4.93 -0.35 5.88
C ALA A 16 -5.08 1.02 6.56
N ILE A 17 -4.20 1.98 6.25
CA ILE A 17 -4.25 3.35 6.80
C ILE A 17 -4.79 4.33 5.75
N CYS A 18 -4.52 4.08 4.47
CA CYS A 18 -4.85 4.98 3.38
C CYS A 18 -6.23 4.73 2.76
N ILE A 19 -6.84 3.56 2.99
CA ILE A 19 -8.15 3.18 2.42
C ILE A 19 -9.17 3.03 3.55
N VAL A 20 -10.30 3.74 3.42
CA VAL A 20 -11.44 3.60 4.34
C VAL A 20 -12.13 2.26 4.07
N GLN A 21 -11.98 1.32 4.99
CA GLN A 21 -12.50 -0.06 4.82
C GLN A 21 -14.01 -0.19 5.08
N ASP A 22 -14.61 0.76 5.81
CA ASP A 22 -16.04 0.72 6.19
C ASP A 22 -16.99 1.18 5.07
N ASP A 23 -16.45 1.65 3.94
CA ASP A 23 -17.22 2.08 2.79
C ASP A 23 -16.82 1.29 1.55
N PHE A 24 -17.65 0.31 1.19
CA PHE A 24 -17.43 -0.56 0.04
C PHE A 24 -17.40 0.18 -1.31
N VAL A 25 -18.18 1.26 -1.44
CA VAL A 25 -18.22 2.04 -2.67
C VAL A 25 -16.91 2.81 -2.84
N HIS A 26 -16.44 3.46 -1.78
CA HIS A 26 -15.15 4.15 -1.79
C HIS A 26 -13.97 3.18 -1.90
N THR A 27 -14.04 2.01 -1.26
CA THR A 27 -12.99 0.98 -1.35
C THR A 27 -12.78 0.53 -2.80
N SER A 28 -13.86 0.34 -3.57
CA SER A 28 -13.77 -0.10 -4.97
C SER A 28 -13.10 0.92 -5.90
N ILE A 29 -13.28 2.21 -5.64
CA ILE A 29 -12.64 3.29 -6.39
C ILE A 29 -11.13 3.33 -6.07
N HIS A 30 -10.76 3.32 -4.78
CA HIS A 30 -9.36 3.32 -4.36
C HIS A 30 -8.63 2.02 -4.74
N ALA A 31 -9.35 0.89 -4.82
CA ALA A 31 -8.82 -0.38 -5.31
C ALA A 31 -8.38 -0.30 -6.78
N ASN A 32 -9.02 0.55 -7.60
CA ASN A 32 -8.64 0.76 -8.99
C ASN A 32 -7.29 1.51 -9.07
N ASP A 33 -7.07 2.47 -8.19
CA ASP A 33 -5.82 3.22 -8.09
C ASP A 33 -4.65 2.39 -7.52
N MET A 34 -4.94 1.31 -6.79
CA MET A 34 -3.90 0.45 -6.23
C MET A 34 -2.95 -0.11 -7.28
N SER A 35 -3.43 -0.41 -8.50
CA SER A 35 -2.57 -0.86 -9.59
C SER A 35 -1.49 0.18 -9.93
N ALA A 36 -1.89 1.46 -10.03
CA ALA A 36 -0.97 2.56 -10.31
C ALA A 36 -0.02 2.84 -9.13
N ILE A 37 -0.52 2.72 -7.90
CA ILE A 37 0.27 2.92 -6.67
C ILE A 37 1.36 1.85 -6.57
N TYR A 38 1.01 0.56 -6.71
CA TYR A 38 1.98 -0.53 -6.66
C TYR A 38 2.98 -0.49 -7.82
N SER A 39 2.54 -0.10 -9.02
CA SER A 39 3.42 -0.02 -10.20
C SER A 39 4.44 1.12 -10.10
N ASN A 40 4.09 2.22 -9.40
CA ASN A 40 4.98 3.35 -9.19
C ASN A 40 5.77 3.30 -7.88
N ALA A 41 5.56 2.27 -7.05
CA ALA A 41 6.31 2.09 -5.82
C ALA A 41 7.76 1.64 -6.12
N THR A 42 8.72 2.14 -5.34
CA THR A 42 10.12 1.67 -5.43
C THR A 42 10.25 0.19 -5.07
N VAL A 43 9.44 -0.28 -4.12
CA VAL A 43 9.33 -1.68 -3.72
C VAL A 43 7.97 -1.92 -3.05
N THR A 44 7.38 -3.09 -3.29
CA THR A 44 6.14 -3.52 -2.64
C THR A 44 6.45 -4.62 -1.63
N ILE A 45 6.00 -4.45 -0.38
CA ILE A 45 6.16 -5.43 0.70
C ILE A 45 4.79 -6.08 0.92
N ALA A 46 4.63 -7.33 0.50
CA ALA A 46 3.40 -8.10 0.73
C ALA A 46 3.63 -9.13 1.84
N ALA A 47 2.72 -9.17 2.82
CA ALA A 47 2.65 -10.28 3.76
C ALA A 47 1.93 -11.44 3.08
N THR A 48 2.68 -12.47 2.69
CA THR A 48 2.10 -13.73 2.21
C THR A 48 2.02 -14.71 3.37
N ASN A 49 0.91 -15.46 3.45
CA ASN A 49 0.92 -16.68 4.25
C ASN A 49 1.78 -17.74 3.54
N SER A 50 2.40 -18.61 4.33
CA SER A 50 3.05 -19.85 3.90
C SER A 50 2.18 -21.05 4.26
#